data_AF-A0A6C0QUV5-F1
#
_entry.id   AF-A0A6C0QUV5-F1
#
_cell.length_a   1.000
_cell.length_b   1.000
_cell.length_c   1.000
_cell.angle_alpha   90.00
_cell.angle_beta   90.00
_cell.angle_gamma   90.00
#
_symmetry.space_group_name_H-M   'P 1'
#
loop_
_entity.id
_entity.type
_entity.pdbx_description
1 polymer ?
#
loop_
_entity_poly.entity_id
_entity_poly.type
_entity_poly.pdbx_seq_one_letter_code
_entity_poly.pdbx_strand_id
1 'polypeptide(L)'
;MENVKYRKVKRAAKVGEKIRAVDAKPYWGRYYENGDEFEVIKTCANGVLCRRIGDEDEEGRLYTLWSSEYVVLEPIEEPDEISDIKNEMERLTGELATLALRVSKLEEPKSPQEIRDEIVEKAKADRGTLATRFYGGKLEYTITAPNPPLATYAEFIINRKKRTVVCILRSFGRNRVCFRGIAKCAPGDVFNSHIGRAISLRRALGLEVPAEYLNVPNPTKVREGDIVGYPHSLIPLIYAAEVIDRGSWFSGSRMYLNIDYARGRRIIDDSREEGALDAYLA
;
A
#
# COMPACT_ATOMS: atom_id res chain seq x y z
N MET A 1 38.95 28.32 -0.16
CA MET A 1 38.73 29.48 -1.05
C MET A 1 37.53 29.15 -1.90
N GLU A 2 36.41 29.86 -1.71
CA GLU A 2 35.22 29.72 -2.56
C GLU A 2 35.63 29.91 -4.02
N ASN A 3 35.15 29.01 -4.89
CA ASN A 3 35.31 29.12 -6.34
C ASN A 3 34.41 30.24 -6.88
N VAL A 4 34.72 31.49 -6.51
CA VAL A 4 34.03 32.66 -7.07
C VAL A 4 34.42 32.74 -8.55
N LYS A 5 33.45 32.52 -9.43
CA LYS A 5 33.65 32.73 -10.87
C LYS A 5 33.61 34.24 -11.13
N TYR A 6 34.57 34.74 -11.91
CA TYR A 6 34.66 36.16 -12.27
C TYR A 6 34.34 36.37 -13.75
N ARG A 7 33.58 37.42 -14.07
CA ARG A 7 33.45 37.92 -15.45
C ARG A 7 34.50 39.00 -15.73
N LYS A 8 35.13 38.95 -16.91
CA LYS A 8 36.12 39.94 -17.37
C LYS A 8 35.41 41.11 -18.04
N VAL A 9 35.53 42.31 -17.48
CA VAL A 9 34.87 43.52 -18.00
C VAL A 9 35.91 44.57 -18.38
N LYS A 10 35.81 45.12 -19.61
CA LYS A 10 36.70 46.20 -20.07
C LYS A 10 36.12 47.56 -19.66
N ARG A 11 36.54 48.04 -18.49
CA ARG A 11 36.21 49.38 -17.95
C ARG A 11 37.34 49.88 -17.05
N ALA A 12 37.29 51.16 -16.67
CA ALA A 12 38.20 51.70 -15.66
C ALA A 12 37.97 50.99 -14.30
N ALA A 13 39.06 50.58 -13.65
CA ALA A 13 39.01 49.96 -12.33
C ALA A 13 38.93 51.01 -11.21
N LYS A 14 38.36 50.62 -10.07
CA LYS A 14 38.34 51.40 -8.82
C LYS A 14 39.36 50.83 -7.83
N VAL A 15 39.75 51.64 -6.85
CA VAL A 15 40.59 51.19 -5.73
C VAL A 15 39.91 50.04 -4.99
N GLY A 16 40.67 48.97 -4.72
CA GLY A 16 40.20 47.73 -4.09
C GLY A 16 39.64 46.67 -5.05
N GLU A 17 39.49 46.97 -6.35
CA GLU A 17 39.04 45.97 -7.33
C GLU A 17 40.18 45.01 -7.74
N LYS A 18 39.82 43.77 -8.07
CA LYS A 18 40.72 42.81 -8.71
C LYS A 18 40.72 43.00 -10.21
N ILE A 19 41.90 42.98 -10.81
CA ILE A 19 42.10 43.11 -12.25
C ILE A 19 42.99 42.00 -12.78
N ARG A 20 42.92 41.73 -14.08
CA ARG A 20 43.78 40.76 -14.76
C ARG A 20 44.46 41.38 -15.97
N ALA A 21 45.76 41.17 -16.11
CA ALA A 21 46.53 41.60 -17.27
C ALA A 21 46.14 40.77 -18.50
N VAL A 22 45.81 41.43 -19.62
CA VAL A 22 45.36 40.80 -20.88
C VAL A 22 46.11 41.26 -22.12
N ASP A 23 46.74 42.44 -22.09
CA ASP A 23 47.51 42.98 -23.22
C ASP A 23 48.78 43.68 -22.74
N ALA A 24 49.61 42.95 -22.00
CA ALA A 24 50.82 43.47 -21.42
C ALA A 24 51.81 43.89 -22.53
N LYS A 25 52.11 45.19 -22.66
CA LYS A 25 53.09 45.81 -23.61
C LYS A 25 54.57 45.83 -23.17
N PRO A 26 55.52 45.23 -23.91
CA PRO A 26 56.93 45.14 -23.50
C PRO A 26 57.53 46.52 -23.23
N TYR A 27 57.82 46.79 -21.96
CA TYR A 27 58.57 47.95 -21.49
C TYR A 27 59.82 47.44 -20.78
N TRP A 28 60.90 48.23 -20.79
CA TRP A 28 62.18 47.78 -20.23
C TRP A 28 62.03 47.41 -18.74
N GLY A 29 62.33 46.14 -18.39
CA GLY A 29 62.32 45.62 -17.02
C GLY A 29 60.99 45.01 -16.53
N ARG A 30 60.33 44.15 -17.33
CA ARG A 30 59.03 43.57 -16.95
C ARG A 30 59.09 42.49 -15.88
N TYR A 31 58.15 42.58 -14.95
CA TYR A 31 57.92 41.65 -13.83
C TYR A 31 56.49 41.09 -13.81
N TYR A 32 55.76 41.14 -14.94
CA TYR A 32 54.42 40.55 -15.07
C TYR A 32 54.05 40.15 -16.51
N GLU A 33 53.14 39.19 -16.63
CA GLU A 33 52.70 38.55 -17.87
C GLU A 33 51.18 38.61 -18.04
N ASN A 34 50.70 38.35 -19.26
CA ASN A 34 49.27 38.17 -19.51
C ASN A 34 48.75 36.99 -18.70
N GLY A 35 47.71 37.22 -17.92
CA GLY A 35 47.17 36.23 -17.01
C GLY A 35 47.36 36.58 -15.55
N ASP A 36 48.33 37.44 -15.21
CA ASP A 36 48.58 37.88 -13.83
C ASP A 36 47.42 38.69 -13.26
N GLU A 37 47.11 38.46 -11.99
CA GLU A 37 46.04 39.11 -11.25
C GLU A 37 46.60 40.11 -10.23
N PHE A 38 45.94 41.25 -10.13
CA PHE A 38 46.38 42.35 -9.28
C PHE A 38 45.22 42.95 -8.48
N GLU A 39 45.52 43.52 -7.33
CA GLU A 39 44.62 44.35 -6.54
C GLU A 39 44.96 45.83 -6.73
N VAL A 40 43.97 46.65 -7.09
CA VAL A 40 44.17 48.08 -7.39
C VAL A 40 44.33 48.87 -6.10
N ILE A 41 45.47 49.54 -5.94
CA ILE A 41 45.76 50.40 -4.78
C ILE A 41 45.40 51.85 -5.07
N LYS A 42 45.63 52.31 -6.32
CA LYS A 42 45.38 53.69 -6.71
C LYS A 42 45.02 53.78 -8.19
N THR A 43 44.09 54.68 -8.51
CA THR A 43 43.75 55.03 -9.89
C THR A 43 44.61 56.20 -10.38
N CYS A 44 45.03 56.15 -11.64
CA CYS A 44 45.82 57.18 -12.31
C CYS A 44 45.11 57.63 -13.60
N ALA A 45 45.50 58.77 -14.17
CA ALA A 45 44.85 59.33 -15.36
C ALA A 45 44.77 58.35 -16.54
N ASN A 46 45.81 57.52 -16.74
CA ASN A 46 45.93 56.60 -17.88
C ASN A 46 46.01 55.12 -17.49
N GLY A 47 45.73 54.78 -16.22
CA GLY A 47 45.93 53.42 -15.73
C GLY A 47 45.71 53.27 -14.23
N VAL A 48 46.35 52.26 -13.65
CA VAL A 48 46.22 51.92 -12.23
C VAL A 48 47.56 51.51 -11.65
N LEU A 49 47.74 51.81 -10.37
CA LEU A 49 48.82 51.29 -9.53
C LEU A 49 48.25 50.14 -8.71
N CYS A 50 48.87 48.97 -8.78
CA CYS A 50 48.33 47.75 -8.21
C CYS A 50 49.43 46.84 -7.61
N ARG A 51 49.03 45.96 -6.71
CA ARG A 51 49.88 44.90 -6.14
C ARG A 51 49.53 43.58 -6.79
N ARG A 52 50.53 42.76 -7.14
CA ARG A 52 50.27 41.42 -7.68
C ARG A 52 49.72 40.52 -6.57
N ILE A 53 48.69 39.75 -6.89
CA ILE A 53 48.09 38.79 -5.98
C ILE A 53 48.96 37.52 -6.03
N GLY A 54 49.54 37.12 -4.89
CA GLY A 54 50.40 35.94 -4.77
C GLY A 54 51.90 36.20 -4.75
N ASP A 55 52.36 37.46 -4.88
CA ASP A 55 53.75 37.82 -4.56
C ASP A 55 53.88 37.95 -3.02
N GLU A 56 54.61 37.02 -2.38
CA GLU A 56 54.86 36.99 -0.92
C GLU A 56 56.07 37.85 -0.49
N ASP A 57 56.67 38.63 -1.40
CA ASP A 57 57.86 39.42 -1.09
C ASP A 57 57.55 40.58 -0.11
N GLU A 58 58.28 40.62 1.01
CA GLU A 58 58.09 41.53 2.16
C GLU A 58 58.18 43.04 1.82
N GLU A 59 58.63 43.42 0.62
CA GLU A 59 58.73 44.83 0.17
C GLU A 59 57.63 45.29 -0.81
N GLY A 60 56.62 44.46 -1.09
CA GLY A 60 55.36 44.90 -1.69
C GLY A 60 55.50 45.70 -2.99
N ARG A 61 56.20 45.15 -3.98
CA ARG A 61 56.41 45.79 -5.29
C ARG A 61 55.08 46.25 -5.90
N LEU A 62 55.06 47.51 -6.36
CA LEU A 62 53.91 48.11 -7.03
C LEU A 62 54.09 48.08 -8.54
N TYR A 63 53.00 47.76 -9.22
CA TYR A 63 52.93 47.62 -10.66
C TYR A 63 52.01 48.70 -11.23
N THR A 64 52.40 49.31 -12.35
CA THR A 64 51.55 50.22 -13.09
C THR A 64 51.06 49.54 -14.36
N LEU A 65 49.74 49.41 -14.51
CA LEU A 65 49.11 48.89 -15.73
C LEU A 65 48.29 50.01 -16.38
N TRP A 66 48.42 50.17 -17.69
CA TRP A 66 47.54 51.09 -18.42
C TRP A 66 46.13 50.54 -18.54
N SER A 67 45.15 51.43 -18.70
CA SER A 67 43.74 51.05 -18.90
C SER A 67 43.52 50.12 -20.10
N SER A 68 44.44 50.11 -21.07
CA SER A 68 44.47 49.17 -22.19
C SER A 68 44.95 47.77 -21.82
N GLU A 69 45.79 47.61 -20.79
CA GLU A 69 46.50 46.36 -20.48
C GLU A 69 45.72 45.43 -19.53
N TYR A 70 44.68 45.91 -18.84
CA TYR A 70 43.91 45.12 -17.87
C TYR A 70 42.41 45.01 -18.20
N VAL A 71 41.76 44.04 -17.55
CA VAL A 71 40.30 43.92 -17.41
C VAL A 71 39.93 43.80 -15.94
N VAL A 72 38.77 44.30 -15.54
CA VAL A 72 38.25 44.17 -14.17
C VAL A 72 37.59 42.80 -14.00
N LEU A 73 37.87 42.16 -12.86
CA LEU A 73 37.26 40.90 -12.45
C LEU A 73 36.07 41.18 -11.53
N GLU A 74 34.86 41.10 -12.08
CA GLU A 74 33.63 41.25 -11.30
C GLU A 74 33.14 39.86 -10.83
N PRO A 75 32.85 39.65 -9.54
CA PRO A 75 32.35 38.38 -9.03
C PRO A 75 30.96 38.10 -9.60
N ILE A 76 30.70 36.86 -9.99
CA ILE A 76 29.39 36.37 -10.39
C ILE A 76 28.77 35.74 -9.14
N GLU A 77 27.72 36.34 -8.60
CA GLU A 77 26.85 35.69 -7.61
C GLU A 77 26.04 34.62 -8.35
N GLU A 78 26.45 33.35 -8.27
CA GLU A 78 25.58 32.25 -8.71
C GLU A 78 24.44 32.10 -7.70
N PRO A 79 23.17 32.02 -8.15
CA PRO A 79 22.07 31.72 -7.24
C PRO A 79 22.34 30.36 -6.57
N ASP A 80 22.17 30.30 -5.26
CA ASP A 80 22.57 29.17 -4.42
C ASP A 80 21.53 28.04 -4.52
N GLU A 81 21.29 27.54 -5.75
CA GLU A 81 20.28 26.53 -6.09
C GLU A 81 20.39 25.27 -5.21
N ILE A 82 21.60 24.96 -4.73
CA ILE A 82 21.87 23.85 -3.82
C ILE A 82 21.22 24.07 -2.45
N SER A 83 21.16 25.31 -1.96
CA SER A 83 20.52 25.68 -0.70
C SER A 83 19.00 25.49 -0.79
N ASP A 84 18.41 25.97 -1.88
CA ASP A 84 16.96 25.86 -2.11
C ASP A 84 16.54 24.38 -2.27
N ILE A 85 17.33 23.58 -2.99
CA ILE A 85 17.09 22.14 -3.13
C ILE A 85 17.17 21.44 -1.77
N LYS A 86 18.12 21.79 -0.91
CA LYS A 86 18.24 21.19 0.43
C LYS A 86 17.03 21.50 1.30
N ASN A 87 16.57 22.74 1.30
CA ASN A 87 15.40 23.17 2.07
C ASN A 87 14.13 22.45 1.60
N GLU A 88 13.94 22.29 0.30
CA GLU A 88 12.79 21.56 -0.23
C GLU A 88 12.88 20.06 0.07
N MET A 89 14.08 19.47 0.04
CA MET A 89 14.29 18.08 0.44
C MET A 89 13.93 17.86 1.91
N GLU A 90 14.31 18.78 2.80
CA GLU A 90 13.99 18.72 4.21
C GLU A 90 12.47 18.82 4.45
N ARG A 91 11.79 19.74 3.74
CA ARG A 91 10.34 19.87 3.78
C ARG A 91 9.62 18.59 3.33
N LEU A 92 10.02 18.03 2.19
CA LEU A 92 9.45 16.79 1.65
C LEU A 92 9.69 15.59 2.59
N THR A 93 10.86 15.50 3.21
CA THR A 93 11.12 14.43 4.19
C THR A 93 10.24 14.55 5.44
N GLY A 94 9.97 15.77 5.90
CA GLY A 94 9.01 16.03 6.99
C GLY A 94 7.59 15.63 6.62
N GLU A 95 7.12 16.01 5.42
CA GLU A 95 5.80 15.60 4.92
C GLU A 95 5.68 14.08 4.82
N LEU A 96 6.68 13.40 4.26
CA LEU A 96 6.72 11.93 4.18
C LEU A 96 6.66 11.28 5.57
N ALA A 97 7.38 11.81 6.56
CA ALA A 97 7.33 11.30 7.93
C ALA A 97 5.92 11.44 8.54
N THR A 98 5.26 12.58 8.32
CA THR A 98 3.88 12.78 8.82
C THR A 98 2.86 11.90 8.10
N LEU A 99 3.03 11.65 6.80
CA LEU A 99 2.20 10.72 6.03
C LEU A 99 2.39 9.28 6.52
N ALA A 100 3.63 8.85 6.76
CA ALA A 100 3.92 7.52 7.32
C ALA A 100 3.26 7.32 8.70
N LEU A 101 3.25 8.33 9.56
CA LEU A 101 2.55 8.30 10.85
C LEU A 101 1.02 8.26 10.71
N ARG A 102 0.45 8.86 9.66
CA ARG A 102 -0.99 8.79 9.41
C ARG A 102 -1.39 7.44 8.82
N VAL A 103 -0.61 6.90 7.89
CA VAL A 103 -0.83 5.58 7.29
C VAL A 103 -0.74 4.50 8.37
N SER A 104 0.27 4.54 9.24
CA SER A 104 0.40 3.56 10.35
C SER A 104 -0.75 3.60 11.36
N LYS A 105 -1.43 4.75 11.54
CA LYS A 105 -2.64 4.84 12.38
C LYS A 105 -3.92 4.37 11.67
N LEU A 106 -3.94 4.37 10.34
CA LEU A 106 -5.05 3.87 9.54
C LEU A 106 -4.93 2.35 9.28
N GLU A 107 -3.70 1.83 9.30
CA GLU A 107 -3.37 0.41 9.16
C GLU A 107 -3.10 -0.24 10.52
N GLU A 108 -3.95 -0.01 11.52
CA GLU A 108 -3.99 -0.97 12.63
C GLU A 108 -4.32 -2.34 12.01
N PRO A 109 -3.47 -3.37 12.20
CA PRO A 109 -3.68 -4.67 11.57
C PRO A 109 -5.02 -5.21 12.08
N LYS A 110 -5.99 -5.31 11.16
CA LYS A 110 -7.33 -5.84 11.45
C LYS A 110 -7.21 -7.14 12.22
N SER A 111 -8.02 -7.28 13.26
CA SER A 111 -8.02 -8.52 14.04
C SER A 111 -8.41 -9.71 13.14
N PRO A 112 -7.93 -10.93 13.42
CA PRO A 112 -8.31 -12.12 12.65
C PRO A 112 -9.83 -12.33 12.57
N GLN A 113 -10.57 -11.86 13.58
CA GLN A 113 -12.03 -11.91 13.59
C GLN A 113 -12.67 -10.96 12.58
N GLU A 114 -12.17 -9.72 12.50
CA GLU A 114 -12.66 -8.73 11.54
C GLU A 114 -12.36 -9.17 10.11
N ILE A 115 -11.16 -9.70 9.86
CA ILE A 115 -10.80 -10.29 8.56
C ILE A 115 -11.78 -11.41 8.19
N ARG A 116 -12.09 -12.32 9.13
CA ARG A 116 -13.07 -13.38 8.89
C ARG A 116 -14.46 -12.83 8.57
N ASP A 117 -14.94 -11.88 9.36
CA ASP A 117 -16.26 -11.28 9.19
C ASP A 117 -16.38 -10.58 7.83
N GLU A 118 -15.35 -9.82 7.41
CA GLU A 118 -15.28 -9.21 6.07
C GLU A 118 -15.32 -10.25 4.94
N ILE A 119 -14.58 -11.37 5.09
CA ILE A 119 -14.59 -12.46 4.12
C ILE A 119 -15.98 -13.13 4.04
N VAL A 120 -16.64 -13.34 5.18
CA VAL A 120 -18.00 -13.93 5.20
C VAL A 120 -19.00 -12.99 4.54
N GLU A 121 -18.93 -11.68 4.79
CA GLU A 121 -19.80 -10.70 4.13
C GLU A 121 -19.54 -10.63 2.62
N LYS A 122 -18.27 -10.64 2.19
CA LYS A 122 -17.88 -10.74 0.78
C LYS A 122 -18.44 -12.03 0.14
N ALA A 123 -18.38 -13.16 0.84
CA ALA A 123 -18.92 -14.43 0.37
C ALA A 123 -20.46 -14.43 0.27
N LYS A 124 -21.16 -13.72 1.17
CA LYS A 124 -22.62 -13.51 1.06
C LYS A 124 -22.97 -12.68 -0.18
N ALA A 125 -22.24 -11.60 -0.39
CA ALA A 125 -22.43 -10.71 -1.54
C ALA A 125 -22.14 -11.41 -2.88
N ASP A 126 -21.16 -12.34 -2.92
CA ASP A 126 -20.71 -13.04 -4.13
C ASP A 126 -21.84 -13.72 -4.92
N ARG A 127 -22.87 -14.23 -4.22
CA ARG A 127 -24.05 -14.82 -4.88
C ARG A 127 -24.83 -13.80 -5.69
N GLY A 128 -24.98 -12.58 -5.16
CA GLY A 128 -25.70 -11.50 -5.81
C GLY A 128 -24.88 -10.86 -6.93
N THR A 129 -23.58 -10.65 -6.71
CA THR A 129 -22.69 -9.98 -7.67
C THR A 129 -22.41 -10.83 -8.92
N LEU A 130 -22.34 -12.15 -8.78
CA LEU A 130 -22.14 -13.07 -9.91
C LEU A 130 -23.43 -13.37 -10.68
N ALA A 131 -24.59 -13.00 -10.15
CA ALA A 131 -25.85 -13.20 -10.84
C ALA A 131 -25.96 -12.21 -12.02
N THR A 132 -26.36 -12.70 -13.18
CA THR A 132 -26.59 -11.88 -14.37
C THR A 132 -27.90 -11.11 -14.25
N ARG A 133 -28.96 -11.77 -13.76
CA ARG A 133 -30.32 -11.21 -13.64
C ARG A 133 -31.06 -11.84 -12.47
N PHE A 134 -32.14 -11.20 -12.05
CA PHE A 134 -33.12 -11.82 -11.17
C PHE A 134 -34.37 -12.15 -11.99
N TYR A 135 -34.72 -13.44 -12.07
CA TYR A 135 -35.84 -13.91 -12.89
C TYR A 135 -36.63 -15.00 -12.15
N GLY A 136 -37.96 -14.84 -12.09
CA GLY A 136 -38.85 -15.82 -11.47
C GLY A 136 -38.57 -16.10 -9.99
N GLY A 137 -38.12 -15.09 -9.24
CA GLY A 137 -37.77 -15.25 -7.82
C GLY A 137 -36.40 -15.89 -7.57
N LYS A 138 -35.60 -16.12 -8.61
CA LYS A 138 -34.28 -16.76 -8.53
C LYS A 138 -33.20 -15.91 -9.16
N LEU A 139 -31.97 -16.04 -8.65
CA LEU A 139 -30.78 -15.48 -9.27
C LEU A 139 -30.41 -16.34 -10.49
N GLU A 140 -30.35 -15.69 -11.65
CA GLU A 140 -29.92 -16.27 -12.90
C GLU A 140 -28.41 -16.06 -13.08
N TYR A 141 -27.71 -17.13 -13.40
CA TYR A 141 -26.30 -17.15 -13.74
C TYR A 141 -26.16 -17.60 -15.18
N THR A 142 -25.52 -16.76 -15.98
CA THR A 142 -25.22 -17.08 -17.38
C THR A 142 -23.89 -17.81 -17.45
N ILE A 143 -23.93 -19.03 -18.00
CA ILE A 143 -22.71 -19.74 -18.34
C ILE A 143 -22.46 -19.51 -19.82
N THR A 144 -21.38 -18.78 -20.13
CA THR A 144 -21.02 -18.38 -21.50
C THR A 144 -20.64 -19.60 -22.38
N ALA A 145 -20.30 -20.72 -21.75
CA ALA A 145 -20.10 -22.00 -22.41
C ALA A 145 -21.14 -23.01 -21.90
N PRO A 146 -21.86 -23.76 -22.76
CA PRO A 146 -21.76 -23.81 -24.23
C PRO A 146 -22.40 -22.61 -24.95
N ASN A 147 -22.23 -22.52 -26.28
CA ASN A 147 -22.88 -21.53 -27.16
C ASN A 147 -24.14 -22.15 -27.81
N PRO A 148 -25.36 -21.59 -27.69
CA PRO A 148 -25.68 -20.32 -27.03
C PRO A 148 -25.58 -20.37 -25.49
N PRO A 149 -25.27 -19.22 -24.84
CA PRO A 149 -25.13 -19.12 -23.40
C PRO A 149 -26.35 -19.68 -22.67
N LEU A 150 -26.09 -20.43 -21.59
CA LEU A 150 -27.15 -21.10 -20.86
C LEU A 150 -27.54 -20.29 -19.62
N ALA A 151 -28.82 -19.90 -19.55
CA ALA A 151 -29.42 -19.36 -18.35
C ALA A 151 -29.60 -20.47 -17.31
N THR A 152 -28.97 -20.33 -16.14
CA THR A 152 -29.02 -21.32 -15.06
C THR A 152 -29.34 -20.71 -13.70
N TYR A 153 -29.92 -21.48 -12.79
CA TYR A 153 -30.05 -21.10 -11.38
C TYR A 153 -29.26 -22.05 -10.49
N ALA A 154 -28.76 -21.53 -9.37
CA ALA A 154 -27.98 -22.29 -8.40
C ALA A 154 -28.86 -22.94 -7.33
N GLU A 155 -28.69 -24.23 -7.14
CA GLU A 155 -29.22 -25.02 -6.02
C GLU A 155 -28.05 -25.44 -5.13
N PHE A 156 -28.17 -25.22 -3.82
CA PHE A 156 -27.10 -25.54 -2.86
C PHE A 156 -27.51 -26.72 -1.98
N ILE A 157 -26.67 -27.75 -1.95
CA ILE A 157 -26.80 -28.88 -1.05
C ILE A 157 -25.70 -28.77 -0.01
N ILE A 158 -26.08 -28.64 1.25
CA ILE A 158 -25.17 -28.39 2.37
C ILE A 158 -25.15 -29.64 3.25
N ASN A 159 -23.98 -30.25 3.38
CA ASN A 159 -23.78 -31.34 4.32
C ASN A 159 -22.87 -30.84 5.44
N ARG A 160 -23.46 -30.37 6.54
CA ARG A 160 -22.71 -29.78 7.67
C ARG A 160 -21.85 -30.82 8.38
N LYS A 161 -22.35 -32.06 8.55
CA LYS A 161 -21.60 -33.17 9.14
C LYS A 161 -20.35 -33.54 8.36
N LYS A 162 -20.43 -33.57 7.02
CA LYS A 162 -19.28 -33.77 6.12
C LYS A 162 -18.55 -32.47 5.77
N ARG A 163 -18.99 -31.33 6.32
CA ARG A 163 -18.40 -29.99 6.12
C ARG A 163 -18.21 -29.65 4.64
N THR A 164 -19.21 -30.01 3.83
CA THR A 164 -19.17 -29.93 2.36
C THR A 164 -20.38 -29.16 1.84
N VAL A 165 -20.14 -28.25 0.90
CA VAL A 165 -21.18 -27.52 0.16
C VAL A 165 -21.08 -27.87 -1.32
N VAL A 166 -22.19 -28.23 -1.92
CA VAL A 166 -22.30 -28.54 -3.34
C VAL A 166 -23.22 -27.53 -3.98
N CYS A 167 -22.73 -26.86 -5.03
CA CYS A 167 -23.54 -26.01 -5.89
C CYS A 167 -23.88 -26.79 -7.17
N ILE A 168 -25.15 -26.83 -7.52
CA ILE A 168 -25.67 -27.43 -8.75
C ILE A 168 -26.28 -26.29 -9.57
N LEU A 169 -25.78 -26.10 -10.79
CA LEU A 169 -26.37 -25.16 -11.74
C LEU A 169 -27.35 -25.92 -12.63
N ARG A 170 -28.61 -25.47 -12.63
CA ARG A 170 -29.69 -26.07 -13.43
C ARG A 170 -30.20 -25.11 -14.48
N SER A 171 -30.48 -25.62 -15.68
CA SER A 171 -31.06 -24.83 -16.77
C SER A 171 -32.44 -24.27 -16.39
N PHE A 172 -32.69 -22.99 -16.68
CA PHE A 172 -34.05 -22.45 -16.68
C PHE A 172 -34.89 -23.17 -17.76
N GLY A 173 -36.06 -23.67 -17.40
CA GLY A 173 -36.99 -24.36 -18.31
C GLY A 173 -36.93 -25.90 -18.27
N ARG A 174 -35.75 -26.52 -18.40
CA ARG A 174 -35.64 -28.01 -18.45
C ARG A 174 -35.24 -28.67 -17.13
N ASN A 175 -34.86 -27.87 -16.13
CA ASN A 175 -34.41 -28.34 -14.82
C ASN A 175 -33.24 -29.35 -14.82
N ARG A 176 -32.52 -29.45 -15.94
CA ARG A 176 -31.37 -30.36 -16.09
C ARG A 176 -30.17 -29.81 -15.36
N VAL A 177 -29.40 -30.69 -14.74
CA VAL A 177 -28.10 -30.35 -14.15
C VAL A 177 -27.12 -30.07 -15.27
N CYS A 178 -26.53 -28.88 -15.26
CA CYS A 178 -25.58 -28.44 -16.28
C CYS A 178 -24.16 -28.56 -15.76
N PHE A 179 -23.92 -27.97 -14.60
CA PHE A 179 -22.61 -27.95 -13.95
C PHE A 179 -22.75 -28.13 -12.45
N ARG A 180 -21.66 -28.57 -11.83
CA ARG A 180 -21.57 -28.78 -10.39
C ARG A 180 -20.23 -28.27 -9.88
N GLY A 181 -20.27 -27.51 -8.79
CA GLY A 181 -19.10 -27.14 -8.02
C GLY A 181 -19.18 -27.72 -6.61
N ILE A 182 -18.03 -28.09 -6.05
CA ILE A 182 -17.94 -28.67 -4.70
C ILE A 182 -16.93 -27.85 -3.91
N ALA A 183 -17.29 -27.49 -2.68
CA ALA A 183 -16.42 -26.92 -1.68
C ALA A 183 -16.38 -27.84 -0.46
N LYS A 184 -15.18 -28.19 0.00
CA LYS A 184 -14.97 -29.01 1.20
C LYS A 184 -14.07 -28.24 2.15
N CYS A 185 -14.50 -28.11 3.39
CA CYS A 185 -13.74 -27.44 4.44
C CYS A 185 -12.56 -28.33 4.88
N ALA A 186 -11.40 -27.73 5.15
CA ALA A 186 -10.22 -28.49 5.53
C ALA A 186 -10.35 -29.07 6.95
N PRO A 187 -9.69 -30.21 7.25
CA PRO A 187 -9.58 -30.69 8.63
C PRO A 187 -8.83 -29.66 9.48
N GLY A 188 -9.48 -29.12 10.52
CA GLY A 188 -8.89 -28.12 11.41
C GLY A 188 -9.58 -26.76 11.36
N ASP A 189 -10.10 -26.36 10.20
CA ASP A 189 -10.84 -25.10 10.03
C ASP A 189 -12.19 -25.15 10.73
N VAL A 190 -12.91 -24.03 10.78
CA VAL A 190 -14.33 -23.92 11.18
C VAL A 190 -15.23 -23.78 9.96
N PHE A 191 -16.34 -24.54 9.94
CA PHE A 191 -17.20 -24.63 8.75
C PHE A 191 -18.08 -23.38 8.66
N ASN A 192 -18.15 -22.80 7.47
CA ASN A 192 -19.05 -21.70 7.16
C ASN A 192 -19.76 -21.97 5.83
N SER A 193 -21.09 -21.99 5.85
CA SER A 193 -21.88 -22.31 4.67
C SER A 193 -21.80 -21.21 3.61
N HIS A 194 -21.65 -19.94 3.99
CA HIS A 194 -21.57 -18.81 3.04
C HIS A 194 -20.27 -18.87 2.23
N ILE A 195 -19.13 -19.08 2.89
CA ILE A 195 -17.84 -19.27 2.23
C ILE A 195 -17.90 -20.51 1.31
N GLY A 196 -18.46 -21.62 1.80
CA GLY A 196 -18.63 -22.84 0.99
C GLY A 196 -19.53 -22.61 -0.23
N ARG A 197 -20.60 -21.83 -0.11
CA ARG A 197 -21.50 -21.47 -1.22
C ARG A 197 -20.78 -20.61 -2.26
N ALA A 198 -20.01 -19.60 -1.85
CA ALA A 198 -19.23 -18.77 -2.78
C ALA A 198 -18.20 -19.59 -3.57
N ILE A 199 -17.40 -20.42 -2.88
CA ILE A 199 -16.39 -21.28 -3.52
C ILE A 199 -17.05 -22.28 -4.49
N SER A 200 -18.11 -22.96 -4.05
CA SER A 200 -18.79 -23.95 -4.88
C SER A 200 -19.50 -23.31 -6.07
N LEU A 201 -20.06 -22.11 -5.94
CA LEU A 201 -20.66 -21.36 -7.03
C LEU A 201 -19.62 -20.96 -8.07
N ARG A 202 -18.50 -20.34 -7.65
CA ARG A 202 -17.41 -19.97 -8.57
C ARG A 202 -16.87 -21.17 -9.33
N ARG A 203 -16.63 -22.29 -8.64
CA ARG A 203 -16.24 -23.56 -9.26
C ARG A 203 -17.28 -24.07 -10.25
N ALA A 204 -18.57 -23.97 -9.93
CA ALA A 204 -19.63 -24.39 -10.84
C ALA A 204 -19.72 -23.51 -12.10
N LEU A 205 -19.42 -22.22 -11.97
CA LEU A 205 -19.36 -21.26 -13.08
C LEU A 205 -18.05 -21.31 -13.88
N GLY A 206 -17.07 -22.10 -13.44
CA GLY A 206 -15.74 -22.16 -14.06
C GLY A 206 -14.87 -20.91 -13.80
N LEU A 207 -15.20 -20.13 -12.77
CA LEU A 207 -14.44 -18.95 -12.36
C LEU A 207 -13.33 -19.30 -11.38
N GLU A 208 -12.27 -18.49 -11.37
CA GLU A 208 -11.21 -18.61 -10.37
C GLU A 208 -11.74 -18.27 -8.97
N VAL A 209 -11.33 -19.06 -7.99
CA VAL A 209 -11.68 -18.89 -6.58
C VAL A 209 -10.64 -17.99 -5.93
N PRO A 210 -11.01 -16.83 -5.37
CA PRO A 210 -10.08 -15.96 -4.66
C PRO A 210 -9.34 -16.71 -3.54
N ALA A 211 -8.03 -16.51 -3.44
CA ALA A 211 -7.19 -17.12 -2.41
C ALA A 211 -7.64 -16.76 -0.98
N GLU A 212 -8.24 -15.57 -0.82
CA GLU A 212 -8.85 -15.10 0.44
C GLU A 212 -9.92 -16.07 0.98
N TYR A 213 -10.64 -16.79 0.11
CA TYR A 213 -11.65 -17.78 0.52
C TYR A 213 -11.04 -19.12 0.91
N LEU A 214 -9.77 -19.38 0.55
CA LEU A 214 -9.07 -20.63 0.85
C LEU A 214 -8.28 -20.54 2.16
N ASN A 215 -7.82 -19.35 2.55
CA ASN A 215 -7.01 -19.11 3.74
C ASN A 215 -7.75 -18.22 4.75
N VAL A 216 -8.97 -18.60 5.13
CA VAL A 216 -9.80 -17.81 6.06
C VAL A 216 -9.37 -18.10 7.50
N PRO A 217 -9.05 -17.09 8.33
CA PRO A 217 -8.73 -17.30 9.73
C PRO A 217 -9.92 -17.91 10.49
N ASN A 218 -9.66 -18.74 11.49
CA ASN A 218 -10.70 -19.32 12.35
C ASN A 218 -11.34 -18.25 13.25
N PRO A 219 -12.63 -18.40 13.61
CA PRO A 219 -13.29 -17.49 14.52
C PRO A 219 -12.68 -17.57 15.91
N THR A 220 -12.48 -16.41 16.53
CA THR A 220 -11.84 -16.27 17.85
C THR A 220 -12.85 -16.08 18.99
N LYS A 221 -14.04 -15.56 18.67
CA LYS A 221 -15.11 -15.28 19.63
C LYS A 221 -16.35 -16.09 19.28
N VAL A 222 -16.92 -16.74 20.28
CA VAL A 222 -18.22 -17.41 20.18
C VAL A 222 -19.33 -16.35 20.18
N ARG A 223 -20.29 -16.49 19.26
CA ARG A 223 -21.47 -15.63 19.13
C ARG A 223 -22.74 -16.47 19.15
N GLU A 224 -23.87 -15.81 19.36
CA GLU A 224 -25.19 -16.44 19.21
C GLU A 224 -25.37 -17.01 17.79
N GLY A 225 -25.97 -18.19 17.71
CA GLY A 225 -26.16 -18.96 16.47
C GLY A 225 -24.95 -19.78 16.01
N ASP A 226 -23.80 -19.68 16.70
CA ASP A 226 -22.67 -20.59 16.44
C ASP A 226 -23.01 -22.00 16.92
N ILE A 227 -22.45 -23.02 16.26
CA ILE A 227 -22.54 -24.42 16.69
C ILE A 227 -21.21 -24.84 17.26
N VAL A 228 -21.22 -25.27 18.52
CA VAL A 228 -20.03 -25.71 19.26
C VAL A 228 -20.06 -27.21 19.52
N GLY A 229 -18.87 -27.80 19.62
CA GLY A 229 -18.69 -29.16 20.10
C GLY A 229 -18.85 -29.23 21.60
N TYR A 230 -19.74 -30.10 22.06
CA TYR A 230 -19.99 -30.36 23.46
C TYR A 230 -19.70 -31.82 23.81
N PRO A 231 -18.60 -32.10 24.53
CA PRO A 231 -18.43 -33.38 25.22
C PRO A 231 -19.29 -33.40 26.49
N HIS A 232 -20.20 -34.37 26.60
CA HIS A 232 -20.98 -34.60 27.82
C HIS A 232 -20.21 -35.54 28.76
N SER A 233 -20.12 -35.22 30.05
CA SER A 233 -19.29 -35.96 31.01
C SER A 233 -19.70 -37.43 31.20
N LEU A 234 -20.96 -37.76 30.93
CA LEU A 234 -21.54 -39.11 31.10
C LEU A 234 -21.77 -39.85 29.79
N ILE A 235 -21.57 -39.21 28.63
CA ILE A 235 -21.83 -39.81 27.32
C ILE A 235 -20.67 -39.48 26.38
N PRO A 236 -19.91 -40.47 25.87
CA PRO A 236 -18.72 -40.24 25.03
C PRO A 236 -19.04 -39.71 23.61
N LEU A 237 -20.29 -39.31 23.33
CA LEU A 237 -20.67 -38.69 22.06
C LEU A 237 -20.51 -37.17 22.15
N ILE A 238 -19.79 -36.61 21.16
CA ILE A 238 -19.71 -35.16 20.96
C ILE A 238 -21.06 -34.70 20.42
N TYR A 239 -21.82 -33.99 21.24
CA TYR A 239 -23.03 -33.30 20.81
C TYR A 239 -22.64 -32.02 20.09
N ALA A 240 -23.37 -31.69 19.03
CA ALA A 240 -23.39 -30.33 18.51
C ALA A 240 -24.42 -29.53 19.30
N ALA A 241 -24.03 -28.32 19.70
CA ALA A 241 -24.89 -27.44 20.48
C ALA A 241 -24.97 -26.07 19.82
N GLU A 242 -26.17 -25.52 19.72
CA GLU A 242 -26.38 -24.17 19.24
C GLU A 242 -26.20 -23.18 20.40
N VAL A 243 -25.44 -22.13 20.14
CA VAL A 243 -25.19 -21.07 21.12
C VAL A 243 -26.34 -20.08 21.09
N ILE A 244 -26.86 -19.76 22.26
CA ILE A 244 -27.98 -18.85 22.48
C ILE A 244 -27.64 -17.87 23.59
N ASP A 245 -28.28 -16.69 23.60
CA ASP A 245 -28.10 -15.73 24.69
C ASP A 245 -28.95 -16.06 25.93
N ARG A 246 -29.94 -16.94 25.78
CA ARG A 246 -30.79 -17.42 26.89
C ARG A 246 -30.10 -18.54 27.67
N GLY A 247 -30.62 -18.89 28.85
CA GLY A 247 -30.06 -19.98 29.67
C GLY A 247 -29.97 -21.31 28.90
N SER A 248 -29.08 -22.22 29.29
CA SER A 248 -28.93 -23.49 28.57
C SER A 248 -30.13 -24.42 28.76
N TRP A 249 -30.61 -25.07 27.71
CA TRP A 249 -31.64 -26.11 27.82
C TRP A 249 -31.48 -27.20 26.76
N PHE A 250 -32.25 -28.27 26.93
CA PHE A 250 -32.31 -29.40 26.03
C PHE A 250 -33.73 -29.52 25.46
N SER A 251 -33.86 -29.78 24.16
CA SER A 251 -35.14 -29.97 23.49
C SER A 251 -35.05 -31.12 22.49
N GLY A 252 -35.70 -32.24 22.79
CA GLY A 252 -35.68 -33.42 21.93
C GLY A 252 -34.29 -34.04 21.80
N SER A 253 -33.64 -33.87 20.65
CA SER A 253 -32.23 -34.25 20.41
C SER A 253 -31.28 -33.05 20.30
N ARG A 254 -31.79 -31.84 20.55
CA ARG A 254 -31.07 -30.57 20.42
C ARG A 254 -30.58 -30.08 21.77
N MET A 255 -29.37 -29.57 21.78
CA MET A 255 -28.82 -28.91 22.95
C MET A 255 -28.54 -27.45 22.64
N TYR A 256 -29.01 -26.58 23.53
CA TYR A 256 -28.79 -25.15 23.46
C TYR A 256 -27.94 -24.73 24.64
N LEU A 257 -26.85 -24.01 24.36
CA LEU A 257 -25.91 -23.55 25.37
C LEU A 257 -25.93 -22.04 25.46
N ASN A 258 -26.03 -21.53 26.68
CA ASN A 258 -25.79 -20.13 26.94
C ASN A 258 -24.36 -19.74 26.51
N ILE A 259 -24.20 -18.51 26.03
CA ILE A 259 -22.93 -17.97 25.53
C ILE A 259 -21.77 -18.14 26.53
N ASP A 260 -21.98 -17.95 27.82
CA ASP A 260 -20.94 -18.08 28.84
C ASP A 260 -20.45 -19.53 28.99
N TYR A 261 -21.36 -20.50 28.86
CA TYR A 261 -21.03 -21.94 28.88
C TYR A 261 -20.40 -22.42 27.58
N ALA A 262 -20.62 -21.70 26.49
CA ALA A 262 -20.03 -21.99 25.19
C ALA A 262 -18.61 -21.40 25.04
N ARG A 263 -18.24 -20.40 25.85
CA ARG A 263 -16.89 -19.82 25.86
C ARG A 263 -15.83 -20.90 26.10
N GLY A 264 -14.76 -20.85 25.30
CA GLY A 264 -13.66 -21.82 25.35
C GLY A 264 -13.95 -23.17 24.67
N ARG A 265 -15.17 -23.42 24.20
CA ARG A 265 -15.48 -24.61 23.40
C ARG A 265 -15.06 -24.42 21.95
N ARG A 266 -14.78 -25.55 21.29
CA ARG A 266 -14.43 -25.56 19.87
C ARG A 266 -15.68 -25.26 19.03
N ILE A 267 -15.63 -24.18 18.26
CA ILE A 267 -16.63 -23.87 17.23
C ILE A 267 -16.47 -24.85 16.08
N ILE A 268 -17.58 -25.44 15.65
CA ILE A 268 -17.63 -26.40 14.53
C ILE A 268 -18.20 -25.72 13.29
N ASP A 269 -19.22 -24.88 13.49
CA ASP A 269 -19.94 -24.18 12.43
C ASP A 269 -20.29 -22.76 12.90
N ASP A 270 -19.89 -21.75 12.14
CA ASP A 270 -20.16 -20.33 12.44
C ASP A 270 -21.04 -19.67 11.37
N SER A 271 -21.83 -20.47 10.64
CA SER A 271 -22.71 -19.97 9.58
C SER A 271 -23.85 -19.11 10.12
N ARG A 272 -24.29 -19.34 11.37
CA ARG A 272 -25.42 -18.64 12.03
C ARG A 272 -26.69 -18.63 11.17
N GLU A 273 -26.98 -19.75 10.53
CA GLU A 273 -28.20 -19.92 9.74
C GLU A 273 -29.27 -20.64 10.55
N GLU A 274 -30.52 -20.23 10.39
CA GLU A 274 -31.66 -20.89 11.00
C GLU A 274 -31.73 -22.37 10.58
N GLY A 275 -31.98 -23.27 11.55
CA GLY A 275 -32.01 -24.72 11.30
C GLY A 275 -30.63 -25.33 11.02
N ALA A 276 -29.52 -24.61 11.24
CA ALA A 276 -28.19 -25.15 11.02
C ALA A 276 -27.90 -26.38 11.91
N LEU A 277 -28.35 -26.36 13.17
CA LEU A 277 -28.20 -27.49 14.09
C LEU A 277 -28.97 -28.72 13.59
N ASP A 278 -30.19 -28.54 13.06
CA ASP A 278 -30.99 -29.62 12.49
C ASP A 278 -30.30 -30.27 11.29
N ALA A 279 -29.78 -29.45 10.38
CA ALA A 279 -29.05 -29.93 9.21
C ALA A 279 -27.72 -30.61 9.56
N TYR A 280 -27.19 -30.39 10.77
CA TYR A 280 -26.02 -31.09 11.28
C TYR A 280 -26.38 -32.44 11.90
N LEU A 281 -27.53 -32.51 12.60
CA LEU A 281 -28.00 -33.70 13.30
C LEU A 281 -28.72 -34.71 12.39
N ALA A 282 -29.29 -34.26 11.26
CA ALA A 282 -29.89 -35.09 10.21
C ALA A 282 -28.86 -35.96 9.47
#